data_AF-C3W8F5-F1
#
_entry.id   AF-C3W8F5-F1
#
_cell.length_a   1.000
_cell.length_b   1.000
_cell.length_c   1.000
_cell.angle_alpha   90.00
_cell.angle_beta   90.00
_cell.angle_gamma   90.00
#
_symmetry.space_group_name_H-M   'P 1'
#
loop_
_entity.id
_entity.type
_entity.pdbx_description
1 polymer ?
#
loop_
_entity_poly.entity_id
_entity_poly.type
_entity_poly.pdbx_seq_one_letter_code
_entity_poly.pdbx_strand_id
1 'polypeptide(L)'
;MRLMKMLMKNNMNNNNNTKLLLKNMLMLLNKDRLLTKLNNNTKYMTELNNNGNNLQHINNMNTWKLQNYNYNNNNTINNYINMKLINKLLFKIMSLNNNKIIISNPTYNINLNNINIKFYYYYNNNNINNSNNIYYMNIMNKLMNRLNINYNNLSTILSYYYNKKVTIEPIKLKYIYMNNEIMTKYISLLDNNKYNNGLLMNYQRTLNNIMPKLNDHNISMNYINNINNINKIKYNNLMKYNNNINNIYNNMDINNIGMNILMFKYLTGWSIMLKGRLNKNTNRTSTTLLNNGTFNNKKYLWGNLNNNFKLNYINSNNNIYNYSNMNKNGKYNIKVKLNYI
;
A
#
# COMPACT_ATOMS: atom_id res chain seq x y z
N MET A 1 -46.19 24.17 5.49
CA MET A 1 -47.64 23.90 5.62
C MET A 1 -48.19 24.11 7.05
N ARG A 2 -47.54 23.62 8.13
CA ARG A 2 -47.98 23.87 9.53
C ARG A 2 -47.86 25.34 9.98
N LEU A 3 -46.82 26.06 9.53
CA LEU A 3 -46.59 27.50 9.78
C LEU A 3 -47.71 28.39 9.22
N MET A 4 -48.18 28.08 8.02
CA MET A 4 -49.25 28.82 7.34
C MET A 4 -50.62 28.60 8.00
N LYS A 5 -50.84 27.42 8.59
CA LYS A 5 -52.03 27.12 9.41
C LYS A 5 -52.07 27.87 10.75
N MET A 6 -50.94 28.29 11.33
CA MET A 6 -50.94 29.13 12.54
C MET A 6 -51.26 30.60 12.24
N LEU A 7 -50.90 31.10 11.06
CA LEU A 7 -51.22 32.47 10.61
C LEU A 7 -52.72 32.66 10.35
N MET A 8 -53.38 31.68 9.73
CA MET A 8 -54.81 31.79 9.41
C MET A 8 -55.75 31.63 10.60
N LYS A 9 -55.28 31.10 11.75
CA LYS A 9 -56.15 30.81 12.91
C LYS A 9 -56.21 31.94 13.95
N ASN A 10 -55.35 32.94 13.85
CA ASN A 10 -55.17 33.97 14.86
C ASN A 10 -55.53 35.35 14.30
N ASN A 11 -56.83 35.68 14.28
CA ASN A 11 -57.31 37.06 14.20
C ASN A 11 -56.85 37.80 15.46
N MET A 12 -55.67 38.44 15.42
CA MET A 12 -55.09 39.14 16.56
C MET A 12 -54.96 40.63 16.29
N ASN A 13 -55.91 41.40 16.81
CA ASN A 13 -55.94 42.87 16.83
C ASN A 13 -54.95 43.50 17.84
N ASN A 14 -53.91 42.78 18.30
CA ASN A 14 -53.01 43.27 19.34
C ASN A 14 -51.53 43.19 18.92
N ASN A 15 -50.92 44.36 18.68
CA ASN A 15 -49.61 44.54 18.04
C ASN A 15 -48.42 43.86 18.76
N ASN A 16 -48.53 43.61 20.07
CA ASN A 16 -47.48 42.93 20.84
C ASN A 16 -47.51 41.40 20.67
N ASN A 17 -48.69 40.80 20.50
CA ASN A 17 -48.83 39.36 20.31
C ASN A 17 -48.39 38.93 18.91
N THR A 18 -48.61 39.79 17.90
CA THR A 18 -48.11 39.58 16.53
C THR A 18 -46.58 39.65 16.47
N LYS A 19 -45.95 40.57 17.21
CA LYS A 19 -44.48 40.67 17.34
C LYS A 19 -43.85 39.43 17.99
N LEU A 20 -44.48 38.87 19.03
CA LEU A 20 -44.02 37.64 19.68
C LEU A 20 -44.14 36.43 18.75
N LEU A 21 -45.25 36.33 18.01
CA LEU A 21 -45.48 35.28 17.00
C LEU A 21 -44.40 35.32 15.90
N LEU A 22 -44.06 36.52 15.41
CA LEU A 22 -43.01 36.71 14.41
C LEU A 22 -41.63 36.29 14.95
N LYS A 23 -41.30 36.62 16.20
CA LYS A 23 -40.07 36.15 16.85
C LYS A 23 -40.02 34.62 16.92
N ASN A 24 -41.13 33.97 17.26
CA ASN A 24 -41.21 32.51 17.30
C ASN A 24 -41.06 31.87 15.90
N MET A 25 -41.62 32.48 14.86
CA MET A 25 -41.41 32.00 13.49
C MET A 25 -39.97 32.15 13.03
N LEU A 26 -39.32 33.29 13.29
CA LEU A 26 -37.91 33.49 12.97
C LEU A 26 -37.02 32.49 13.71
N MET A 27 -37.37 32.17 14.96
CA MET A 27 -36.67 31.14 15.74
C MET A 27 -36.81 29.75 15.11
N LEU A 28 -38.01 29.36 14.68
CA LEU A 28 -38.25 28.07 14.00
C LEU A 28 -37.49 27.99 12.67
N LEU A 29 -37.51 29.06 11.86
CA LEU A 29 -36.75 29.13 10.61
C LEU A 29 -35.24 29.02 10.86
N ASN A 30 -34.73 29.67 11.90
CA ASN A 30 -33.32 29.55 12.29
C ASN A 30 -32.96 28.13 12.75
N LYS A 31 -33.86 27.47 13.48
CA LYS A 31 -33.70 26.08 13.90
C LYS A 31 -33.63 25.14 12.69
N ASP A 32 -34.57 25.27 11.75
CA ASP A 32 -34.61 24.44 10.54
C ASP A 32 -33.39 24.69 9.64
N ARG A 33 -32.96 25.96 9.51
CA ARG A 33 -31.74 26.32 8.77
C ARG A 33 -30.48 25.73 9.41
N LEU A 34 -30.42 25.71 10.74
CA LEU A 34 -29.29 25.15 11.47
C LEU A 34 -29.28 23.62 11.38
N LEU A 35 -30.44 22.97 11.51
CA LEU A 35 -30.56 21.51 11.43
C LEU A 35 -30.14 20.98 10.05
N THR A 36 -30.61 21.65 8.98
CA THR A 36 -30.24 21.29 7.59
C THR A 36 -28.75 21.49 7.33
N LYS A 37 -28.16 22.58 7.83
CA LYS A 37 -26.71 22.82 7.71
C LYS A 37 -25.88 21.79 8.48
N LEU A 38 -26.30 21.42 9.71
CA LEU A 38 -25.59 20.42 10.51
C LEU A 38 -25.68 19.01 9.89
N ASN A 39 -26.86 18.58 9.45
CA ASN A 39 -27.05 17.25 8.86
C ASN A 39 -26.29 17.05 7.54
N ASN A 40 -26.12 18.10 6.73
CA ASN A 40 -25.29 18.02 5.54
C ASN A 40 -23.78 18.05 5.87
N ASN A 41 -23.39 18.73 6.95
CA ASN A 41 -22.00 18.84 7.38
C ASN A 41 -21.46 17.58 8.08
N THR A 42 -22.31 16.78 8.73
CA THR A 42 -21.90 15.51 9.38
C THR A 42 -21.39 14.47 8.38
N LYS A 43 -21.91 14.48 7.14
CA LYS A 43 -21.42 13.65 6.03
C LYS A 43 -19.95 13.95 5.69
N TYR A 44 -19.52 15.21 5.80
CA TYR A 44 -18.16 15.63 5.47
C TYR A 44 -17.18 15.48 6.65
N MET A 45 -17.67 15.53 7.89
CA MET A 45 -16.87 15.27 9.11
C MET A 45 -16.41 13.81 9.23
N THR A 46 -17.12 12.91 8.56
CA THR A 46 -16.93 11.46 8.68
C THR A 46 -16.25 10.83 7.48
N GLU A 47 -16.02 11.57 6.40
CA GLU A 47 -15.56 11.01 5.12
C GLU A 47 -14.16 10.35 5.23
N LEU A 48 -13.18 11.07 5.82
CA LEU A 48 -11.84 10.52 6.09
C LEU A 48 -11.80 9.56 7.28
N ASN A 49 -12.81 9.62 8.15
CA ASN A 49 -12.84 8.82 9.38
C ASN A 49 -13.55 7.47 9.21
N ASN A 50 -14.53 7.36 8.30
CA ASN A 50 -15.41 6.18 8.23
C ASN A 50 -15.22 5.35 6.96
N ASN A 51 -15.03 5.98 5.80
CA ASN A 51 -14.91 5.25 4.52
C ASN A 51 -13.46 5.01 4.11
N GLY A 52 -12.58 5.91 4.53
CA GLY A 52 -11.16 5.89 4.21
C GLY A 52 -10.87 6.14 2.72
N ASN A 53 -9.74 6.77 2.44
CA ASN A 53 -9.32 7.08 1.07
C ASN A 53 -8.44 5.96 0.47
N ASN A 54 -8.24 6.01 -0.85
CA ASN A 54 -7.33 5.11 -1.58
C ASN A 54 -5.87 5.11 -1.05
N LEU A 55 -5.45 6.15 -0.31
CA LEU A 55 -4.13 6.25 0.32
C LEU A 55 -4.07 5.59 1.72
N GLN A 56 -5.23 5.31 2.32
CA GLN A 56 -5.37 4.73 3.66
C GLN A 56 -5.57 3.21 3.59
N HIS A 57 -6.23 2.71 2.55
CA HIS A 57 -6.51 1.28 2.41
C HIS A 57 -5.91 0.70 1.13
N ILE A 58 -5.47 -0.55 1.24
CA ILE A 58 -5.09 -1.36 0.08
C ILE A 58 -6.38 -1.81 -0.61
N ASN A 59 -6.52 -1.52 -1.90
CA ASN A 59 -7.60 -2.08 -2.71
C ASN A 59 -7.52 -3.62 -2.71
N ASN A 60 -8.64 -4.30 -2.46
CA ASN A 60 -8.73 -5.76 -2.46
C ASN A 60 -8.21 -6.40 -3.77
N MET A 61 -8.31 -5.71 -4.91
CA MET A 61 -7.74 -6.19 -6.18
C MET A 61 -6.22 -6.36 -6.11
N ASN A 62 -5.52 -5.54 -5.32
CA ASN A 62 -4.07 -5.63 -5.10
C ASN A 62 -3.65 -6.82 -4.24
N THR A 63 -4.60 -7.56 -3.66
CA THR A 63 -4.30 -8.83 -2.98
C THR A 63 -4.04 -9.98 -3.96
N TRP A 64 -4.61 -9.89 -5.17
CA TRP A 64 -4.41 -10.86 -6.24
C TRP A 64 -3.29 -10.40 -7.18
N LYS A 65 -2.41 -11.33 -7.54
CA LYS A 65 -1.36 -11.08 -8.54
C LYS A 65 -1.90 -11.02 -9.96
N LEU A 66 -2.99 -11.72 -10.25
CA LEU A 66 -3.74 -11.61 -11.51
C LEU A 66 -5.00 -10.79 -11.26
N GLN A 67 -5.01 -9.55 -11.73
CA GLN A 67 -6.14 -8.64 -11.64
C GLN A 67 -6.89 -8.69 -12.97
N ASN A 68 -7.81 -9.65 -13.09
CA ASN A 68 -8.54 -9.94 -14.32
C ASN A 68 -9.97 -10.34 -14.00
N TYR A 69 -10.90 -9.92 -14.84
CA TYR A 69 -12.27 -10.43 -14.87
C TYR A 69 -12.66 -10.67 -16.33
N ASN A 70 -12.97 -11.92 -16.67
CA ASN A 70 -13.56 -12.26 -17.96
C ASN A 70 -14.85 -13.04 -17.70
N TYR A 71 -15.88 -12.80 -18.52
CA TYR A 71 -17.09 -13.60 -18.50
C TYR A 71 -16.82 -15.08 -18.82
N ASN A 72 -15.91 -15.34 -19.77
CA ASN A 72 -15.48 -16.70 -20.08
C ASN A 72 -14.36 -17.15 -19.13
N ASN A 73 -14.66 -18.14 -18.30
CA ASN A 73 -13.72 -18.74 -17.36
C ASN A 73 -12.53 -19.42 -18.04
N ASN A 74 -12.67 -19.94 -19.26
CA ASN A 74 -11.53 -20.53 -19.97
C ASN A 74 -10.46 -19.47 -20.28
N ASN A 75 -10.88 -18.24 -20.59
CA ASN A 75 -9.95 -17.14 -20.81
C ASN A 75 -9.25 -16.71 -19.50
N THR A 76 -9.92 -16.78 -18.35
CA THR A 76 -9.27 -16.47 -17.06
C THR A 76 -8.21 -17.53 -16.71
N ILE A 77 -8.50 -18.81 -16.94
CA ILE A 77 -7.57 -19.93 -16.75
C ILE A 77 -6.35 -19.78 -17.68
N ASN A 78 -6.57 -19.52 -18.96
CA ASN A 78 -5.48 -19.29 -19.92
C ASN A 78 -4.59 -18.11 -19.52
N ASN A 79 -5.20 -17.00 -19.10
CA ASN A 79 -4.45 -15.84 -18.60
C ASN A 79 -3.62 -16.18 -17.36
N TYR A 80 -4.13 -17.03 -16.47
CA TYR A 80 -3.41 -17.52 -15.30
C TYR A 80 -2.23 -18.42 -15.65
N ILE A 81 -2.39 -19.33 -16.62
CA ILE A 81 -1.30 -20.19 -17.11
C ILE A 81 -0.20 -19.33 -17.74
N ASN A 82 -0.57 -18.40 -18.63
CA ASN A 82 0.36 -17.46 -19.24
C ASN A 82 1.12 -16.66 -18.18
N MET A 83 0.42 -16.13 -17.17
CA MET A 83 1.04 -15.43 -16.04
C MET A 83 2.13 -16.27 -15.36
N LYS A 84 1.87 -17.56 -15.09
CA LYS A 84 2.84 -18.45 -14.43
C LYS A 84 4.08 -18.70 -15.29
N LEU A 85 3.90 -18.89 -16.60
CA LEU A 85 5.01 -19.09 -17.54
C LEU A 85 5.87 -17.83 -17.66
N ILE A 86 5.22 -16.67 -17.81
CA ILE A 86 5.91 -15.37 -17.92
C ILE A 86 6.65 -15.04 -16.62
N ASN A 87 6.09 -15.36 -15.46
CA ASN A 87 6.81 -15.21 -14.19
C ASN A 87 8.11 -16.02 -14.18
N LYS A 88 8.09 -17.29 -14.61
CA LYS A 88 9.30 -18.11 -14.70
C LYS A 88 10.31 -17.53 -15.70
N LEU A 89 9.84 -17.05 -16.85
CA LEU A 89 10.66 -16.39 -17.85
C LEU A 89 11.35 -15.14 -17.26
N LEU A 90 10.58 -14.25 -16.63
CA LEU A 90 11.10 -13.03 -16.01
C LEU A 90 12.13 -13.32 -14.92
N PHE A 91 11.89 -14.33 -14.06
CA PHE A 91 12.90 -14.74 -13.07
C PHE A 91 14.19 -15.22 -13.73
N LYS A 92 14.11 -16.00 -14.81
CA LYS A 92 15.28 -16.44 -15.57
C LYS A 92 16.03 -15.26 -16.19
N ILE A 93 15.32 -14.37 -16.89
CA ILE A 93 15.91 -13.19 -17.54
C ILE A 93 16.65 -12.32 -16.53
N MET A 94 16.05 -12.09 -15.36
CA MET A 94 16.65 -11.26 -14.31
C MET A 94 17.87 -11.91 -13.65
N SER A 95 18.00 -13.23 -13.72
CA SER A 95 19.17 -13.96 -13.22
C SER A 95 20.35 -14.05 -14.19
N LEU A 96 20.19 -13.58 -15.45
CA LEU A 96 21.23 -13.71 -16.47
C LEU A 96 22.47 -12.88 -16.12
N ASN A 97 23.63 -13.56 -16.11
CA ASN A 97 24.99 -13.03 -16.00
C ASN A 97 25.45 -12.37 -14.69
N ASN A 98 24.61 -12.22 -13.66
CA ASN A 98 25.03 -12.03 -12.26
C ASN A 98 23.82 -11.97 -11.33
N ASN A 99 23.82 -12.74 -10.23
CA ASN A 99 22.73 -12.87 -9.22
C ASN A 99 22.38 -11.57 -8.45
N LYS A 100 22.78 -10.39 -8.94
CA LYS A 100 22.66 -9.10 -8.24
C LYS A 100 21.30 -8.43 -8.42
N ILE A 101 20.44 -8.95 -9.30
CA ILE A 101 19.09 -8.42 -9.55
C ILE A 101 18.07 -9.38 -8.94
N ILE A 102 17.19 -8.84 -8.10
CA ILE A 102 16.14 -9.61 -7.44
C ILE A 102 14.81 -8.93 -7.70
N ILE A 103 13.85 -9.71 -8.18
CA ILE A 103 12.51 -9.21 -8.50
C ILE A 103 11.43 -9.83 -7.61
N SER A 104 10.42 -9.04 -7.27
CA SER A 104 9.17 -9.55 -6.71
C SER A 104 8.38 -10.33 -7.77
N ASN A 105 7.44 -11.16 -7.33
CA ASN A 105 6.42 -11.77 -8.16
C ASN A 105 5.60 -10.66 -8.84
N PRO A 106 5.59 -10.61 -10.19
CA PRO A 106 4.87 -9.59 -10.92
C PRO A 106 3.36 -9.61 -10.66
N THR A 107 2.74 -8.44 -10.73
CA THR A 107 1.29 -8.23 -10.73
C THR A 107 0.83 -7.88 -12.14
N TYR A 108 -0.26 -8.51 -12.59
CA TYR A 108 -0.79 -8.41 -13.94
C TYR A 108 -2.14 -7.73 -13.86
N ASN A 109 -2.23 -6.53 -14.41
CA ASN A 109 -3.45 -5.75 -14.47
C ASN A 109 -4.00 -5.85 -15.90
N ILE A 110 -5.05 -6.66 -16.07
CA ILE A 110 -5.66 -6.92 -17.37
C ILE A 110 -6.90 -6.06 -17.51
N ASN A 111 -6.84 -5.08 -18.40
CA ASN A 111 -8.01 -4.34 -18.85
C ASN A 111 -8.53 -4.91 -20.18
N LEU A 112 -9.57 -4.31 -20.73
CA LEU A 112 -10.11 -4.69 -22.05
C LEU A 112 -9.03 -4.58 -23.14
N ASN A 113 -8.27 -3.48 -23.16
CA ASN A 113 -7.36 -3.16 -24.27
C ASN A 113 -5.89 -3.49 -24.00
N ASN A 114 -5.46 -3.47 -22.73
CA ASN A 114 -4.06 -3.58 -22.36
C ASN A 114 -3.83 -4.49 -21.15
N ILE A 115 -2.60 -4.95 -21.03
CA ILE A 115 -2.09 -5.70 -19.88
C ILE A 115 -0.88 -4.98 -19.35
N ASN A 116 -0.93 -4.57 -18.08
CA ASN A 116 0.21 -3.98 -17.40
C ASN A 116 0.82 -4.97 -16.41
N ILE A 117 2.08 -5.36 -16.65
CA ILE A 117 2.87 -6.26 -15.81
C ILE A 117 3.80 -5.41 -14.94
N LYS A 118 3.49 -5.26 -13.66
CA LYS A 118 4.32 -4.50 -12.71
C LYS A 118 5.13 -5.43 -11.84
N PHE A 119 6.38 -5.09 -11.56
CA PHE A 119 7.14 -5.77 -10.52
C PHE A 119 8.13 -4.82 -9.86
N TYR A 120 8.40 -5.06 -8.59
CA TYR A 120 9.47 -4.40 -7.88
C TYR A 120 10.78 -5.12 -8.13
N TYR A 121 11.89 -4.37 -8.17
CA TYR A 121 13.22 -4.95 -8.26
C TYR A 121 14.20 -4.25 -7.32
N TYR A 122 15.17 -5.02 -6.85
CA TYR A 122 16.35 -4.52 -6.17
C TYR A 122 17.59 -4.93 -6.97
N TYR A 123 18.50 -3.98 -7.14
CA TYR A 123 19.77 -4.21 -7.83
C TYR A 123 20.90 -3.72 -6.95
N ASN A 124 21.73 -4.67 -6.50
CA ASN A 124 22.89 -4.34 -5.70
C ASN A 124 24.03 -3.84 -6.60
N ASN A 125 24.13 -2.53 -6.75
CA ASN A 125 25.24 -1.90 -7.46
C ASN A 125 26.06 -1.05 -6.49
N ASN A 126 27.20 -1.57 -6.06
CA ASN A 126 28.10 -0.84 -5.15
C ASN A 126 28.86 0.30 -5.83
N ASN A 127 28.75 0.48 -7.16
CA ASN A 127 29.53 1.46 -7.92
C ASN A 127 28.66 2.62 -8.42
N ILE A 128 27.99 3.35 -7.53
CA ILE A 128 27.04 4.42 -7.92
C ILE A 128 27.67 5.83 -7.96
N ASN A 129 28.87 6.05 -7.41
CA ASN A 129 29.36 7.43 -7.19
C ASN A 129 30.51 7.91 -8.08
N ASN A 130 30.82 7.25 -9.21
CA ASN A 130 31.69 7.86 -10.23
C ASN A 130 30.87 8.30 -11.44
N SER A 131 31.04 9.58 -11.82
CA SER A 131 30.44 10.23 -13.00
C SER A 131 30.71 9.50 -14.32
N ASN A 132 31.68 8.58 -14.35
CA ASN A 132 32.05 7.78 -15.51
C ASN A 132 30.96 6.79 -15.99
N ASN A 133 29.89 6.57 -15.22
CA ASN A 133 28.77 5.70 -15.61
C ASN A 133 27.80 6.32 -16.64
N ILE A 134 28.00 7.59 -17.05
CA ILE A 134 27.16 8.25 -18.07
C ILE A 134 27.42 7.68 -19.46
N TYR A 135 28.67 7.31 -19.76
CA TYR A 135 29.11 6.93 -21.10
C TYR A 135 28.78 5.48 -21.49
N TYR A 136 28.40 4.63 -20.54
CA TYR A 136 28.10 3.21 -20.79
C TYR A 136 26.81 2.76 -20.13
N MET A 137 25.91 2.15 -20.91
CA MET A 137 24.72 1.51 -20.35
C MET A 137 25.08 0.26 -19.55
N ASN A 138 24.81 0.30 -18.24
CA ASN A 138 24.88 -0.87 -17.38
C ASN A 138 23.94 -1.99 -17.89
N ILE A 139 24.31 -3.25 -17.67
CA ILE A 139 23.51 -4.45 -17.98
C ILE A 139 22.07 -4.30 -17.49
N MET A 140 21.87 -3.71 -16.32
CA MET A 140 20.53 -3.48 -15.79
C MET A 140 19.70 -2.54 -16.67
N ASN A 141 20.29 -1.43 -17.13
CA ASN A 141 19.61 -0.49 -18.03
C ASN A 141 19.35 -1.15 -19.40
N LYS A 142 20.31 -1.93 -19.92
CA LYS A 142 20.12 -2.72 -21.14
C LYS A 142 18.94 -3.70 -21.01
N LEU A 143 18.86 -4.40 -19.88
CA LEU A 143 17.79 -5.35 -19.58
C LEU A 143 16.43 -4.62 -19.51
N MET A 144 16.35 -3.51 -18.79
CA MET A 144 15.12 -2.73 -18.68
C MET A 144 14.66 -2.15 -20.03
N ASN A 145 15.58 -1.67 -20.86
CA ASN A 145 15.26 -1.20 -22.21
C ASN A 145 14.72 -2.33 -23.10
N ARG A 146 15.22 -3.57 -22.94
CA ARG A 146 14.72 -4.74 -23.67
C ARG A 146 13.30 -5.17 -23.26
N LEU A 147 12.78 -4.71 -22.12
CA LEU A 147 11.40 -5.00 -21.73
C LEU A 147 10.37 -4.20 -22.56
N ASN A 148 10.65 -2.92 -22.85
CA ASN A 148 9.63 -2.02 -23.45
C ASN A 148 10.07 -1.15 -24.63
N ILE A 149 11.35 -0.88 -24.87
CA ILE A 149 11.74 0.23 -25.77
C ILE A 149 12.05 -0.23 -27.19
N ASN A 150 12.66 -1.40 -27.37
CA ASN A 150 13.08 -1.87 -28.70
C ASN A 150 11.93 -2.51 -29.49
N TYR A 151 12.00 -2.51 -30.83
CA TYR A 151 11.02 -3.18 -31.70
C TYR A 151 10.87 -4.68 -31.38
N ASN A 152 11.98 -5.33 -31.00
CA ASN A 152 12.04 -6.71 -30.50
C ASN A 152 12.08 -6.76 -28.96
N ASN A 153 11.19 -6.01 -28.30
CA ASN A 153 11.10 -6.01 -26.84
C ASN A 153 10.25 -7.20 -26.33
N LEU A 154 10.39 -7.53 -25.04
CA LEU A 154 9.61 -8.62 -24.46
C LEU A 154 8.10 -8.31 -24.49
N SER A 155 7.69 -7.04 -24.33
CA SER A 155 6.27 -6.67 -24.33
C SER A 155 5.56 -6.95 -25.66
N THR A 156 6.19 -6.70 -26.81
CA THR A 156 5.63 -7.06 -28.14
C THR A 156 5.48 -8.57 -28.28
N ILE A 157 6.48 -9.35 -27.86
CA ILE A 157 6.39 -10.82 -27.87
C ILE A 157 5.23 -11.30 -26.99
N LEU A 158 5.10 -10.74 -25.78
CA LEU A 158 4.02 -11.09 -24.86
C LEU A 158 2.63 -10.68 -25.39
N SER A 159 2.55 -9.66 -26.23
CA SER A 159 1.27 -9.21 -26.81
C SER A 159 0.61 -10.27 -27.67
N TYR A 160 1.39 -11.13 -28.35
CA TYR A 160 0.88 -12.25 -29.14
C TYR A 160 0.21 -13.34 -28.29
N TYR A 161 0.64 -13.54 -27.03
CA TYR A 161 0.03 -14.55 -26.15
C TYR A 161 -1.29 -14.09 -25.53
N TYR A 162 -1.52 -12.78 -25.48
CA TYR A 162 -2.69 -12.19 -24.85
C TYR A 162 -3.65 -11.50 -25.82
N ASN A 163 -3.24 -11.33 -27.09
CA ASN A 163 -3.94 -10.54 -28.10
C ASN A 163 -4.29 -9.12 -27.62
N LYS A 164 -3.42 -8.53 -26.79
CA LYS A 164 -3.59 -7.22 -26.17
C LYS A 164 -2.25 -6.52 -26.06
N LYS A 165 -2.25 -5.18 -26.04
CA LYS A 165 -1.03 -4.41 -25.81
C LYS A 165 -0.48 -4.71 -24.41
N VAL A 166 0.75 -5.19 -24.33
CA VAL A 166 1.42 -5.45 -23.04
C VAL A 166 2.36 -4.30 -22.72
N THR A 167 2.40 -3.89 -21.45
CA THR A 167 3.38 -2.93 -20.91
C THR A 167 4.04 -3.56 -19.68
N ILE A 168 5.36 -3.47 -19.56
CA ILE A 168 6.10 -4.01 -18.41
C ILE A 168 6.66 -2.86 -17.58
N GLU A 169 6.23 -2.69 -16.33
CA GLU A 169 6.60 -1.56 -15.48
C GLU A 169 7.52 -2.03 -14.32
N PRO A 170 8.85 -1.98 -14.50
CA PRO A 170 9.81 -2.29 -13.43
C PRO A 170 9.95 -1.11 -12.46
N ILE A 171 9.76 -1.35 -11.16
CA ILE A 171 9.86 -0.33 -10.11
C ILE A 171 11.07 -0.60 -9.22
N LYS A 172 12.05 0.31 -9.23
CA LYS A 172 13.28 0.17 -8.44
C LYS A 172 13.01 0.44 -6.96
N LEU A 173 13.42 -0.49 -6.09
CA LEU A 173 13.49 -0.27 -4.65
C LEU A 173 14.90 0.15 -4.24
N LYS A 174 14.98 1.17 -3.38
CA LYS A 174 16.26 1.60 -2.80
C LYS A 174 16.78 0.59 -1.77
N TYR A 175 15.89 -0.02 -1.00
CA TYR A 175 16.23 -0.95 0.07
C TYR A 175 15.51 -2.29 -0.08
N ILE A 176 16.20 -3.36 0.32
CA ILE A 176 15.72 -4.74 0.25
C ILE A 176 14.46 -4.97 1.09
N TYR A 177 14.41 -4.35 2.27
CA TYR A 177 13.33 -4.48 3.25
C TYR A 177 12.06 -3.67 2.90
N MET A 178 12.01 -2.97 1.76
CA MET A 178 10.78 -2.32 1.30
C MET A 178 9.78 -3.31 0.69
N ASN A 179 10.23 -4.53 0.37
CA ASN A 179 9.38 -5.59 -0.14
C ASN A 179 9.79 -6.94 0.46
N ASN A 180 8.85 -7.64 1.07
CA ASN A 180 9.10 -8.91 1.75
C ASN A 180 9.58 -10.02 0.79
N GLU A 181 9.07 -10.06 -0.45
CA GLU A 181 9.49 -11.06 -1.43
C GLU A 181 10.94 -10.85 -1.87
N ILE A 182 11.30 -9.60 -2.16
CA ILE A 182 12.68 -9.21 -2.50
C ILE A 182 13.61 -9.51 -1.33
N MET A 183 13.22 -9.15 -0.10
CA MET A 183 14.03 -9.44 1.09
C MET A 183 14.24 -10.94 1.29
N THR A 184 13.20 -11.74 1.18
CA THR A 184 13.30 -13.20 1.32
C THR A 184 14.21 -13.80 0.26
N LYS A 185 14.03 -13.41 -1.01
CA LYS A 185 14.86 -13.89 -2.13
C LYS A 185 16.31 -13.40 -2.00
N TYR A 186 16.53 -12.17 -1.55
CA TYR A 186 17.87 -11.63 -1.29
C TYR A 186 18.63 -12.45 -0.26
N ILE A 187 18.02 -12.68 0.90
CA ILE A 187 18.63 -13.51 1.93
C ILE A 187 18.90 -14.92 1.36
N SER A 188 17.95 -15.48 0.60
CA SER A 188 18.05 -16.86 0.10
C SER A 188 18.97 -17.08 -1.10
N LEU A 189 19.36 -16.05 -1.84
CA LEU A 189 20.16 -16.19 -3.06
C LEU A 189 21.56 -15.59 -2.89
N LEU A 190 21.68 -14.50 -2.14
CA LEU A 190 22.93 -13.74 -2.01
C LEU A 190 23.61 -13.91 -0.66
N ASP A 191 22.86 -14.13 0.42
CA ASP A 191 23.44 -14.23 1.78
C ASP A 191 23.64 -15.68 2.27
N ASN A 192 23.62 -16.67 1.37
CA ASN A 192 23.66 -18.09 1.71
C ASN A 192 24.84 -18.48 2.60
N ASN A 193 26.00 -17.86 2.38
CA ASN A 193 27.21 -18.11 3.16
C ASN A 193 27.08 -17.66 4.62
N LYS A 194 26.14 -16.76 4.93
CA LYS A 194 25.97 -16.17 6.27
C LYS A 194 25.12 -17.00 7.22
N TYR A 195 24.44 -18.04 6.71
CA TYR A 195 23.56 -18.89 7.52
C TYR A 195 23.64 -20.40 7.21
N ASN A 196 24.34 -20.83 6.16
CA ASN A 196 24.44 -22.26 5.79
C ASN A 196 25.14 -23.15 6.84
N ASN A 197 25.90 -22.57 7.78
CA ASN A 197 26.57 -23.29 8.87
C ASN A 197 26.10 -22.78 10.24
N GLY A 198 24.85 -22.34 10.34
CA GLY A 198 24.37 -21.50 11.43
C GLY A 198 24.49 -20.01 11.11
N LEU A 199 23.63 -19.22 11.74
CA LEU A 199 23.54 -17.78 11.53
C LEU A 199 24.75 -17.06 12.14
N LEU A 200 25.52 -16.35 11.32
CA LEU A 200 26.63 -15.54 11.81
C LEU A 200 26.13 -14.39 12.69
N MET A 201 26.74 -14.22 13.87
CA MET A 201 26.37 -13.17 14.83
C MET A 201 26.45 -11.76 14.22
N ASN A 202 27.48 -11.49 13.40
CA ASN A 202 27.60 -10.21 12.71
C ASN A 202 26.45 -9.96 11.74
N TYR A 203 26.00 -10.99 11.03
CA TYR A 203 24.86 -10.87 10.14
C TYR A 203 23.56 -10.64 10.90
N GLN A 204 23.36 -11.35 12.01
CA GLN A 204 22.25 -11.10 12.94
C GLN A 204 22.23 -9.64 13.44
N ARG A 205 23.39 -9.11 13.86
CA ARG A 205 23.53 -7.70 14.27
C ARG A 205 23.20 -6.74 13.12
N THR A 206 23.68 -7.02 11.90
CA THR A 206 23.32 -6.18 10.75
C THR A 206 21.83 -6.19 10.49
N LEU A 207 21.17 -7.36 10.52
CA LEU A 207 19.71 -7.48 10.36
C LEU A 207 18.95 -6.70 11.44
N ASN A 208 19.36 -6.84 12.70
CA ASN A 208 18.79 -6.12 13.84
C ASN A 208 18.90 -4.60 13.68
N ASN A 209 20.00 -4.12 13.10
CA ASN A 209 20.29 -2.70 12.93
C ASN A 209 19.77 -2.12 11.60
N ILE A 210 19.11 -2.92 10.74
CA ILE A 210 18.52 -2.41 9.48
C ILE A 210 17.46 -1.33 9.78
N MET A 211 16.83 -1.39 10.96
CA MET A 211 15.75 -0.47 11.33
C MET A 211 16.12 0.40 12.54
N PRO A 212 15.87 1.72 12.47
CA PRO A 212 15.80 2.52 13.68
C PRO A 212 14.64 2.01 14.54
N LYS A 213 14.82 2.01 15.87
CA LYS A 213 13.76 1.65 16.83
C LYS A 213 12.71 2.76 16.84
N LEU A 214 11.75 2.69 15.91
CA LEU A 214 10.67 3.66 15.78
C LEU A 214 9.64 3.48 16.90
N ASN A 215 9.18 4.60 17.49
CA ASN A 215 8.06 4.59 18.41
C ASN A 215 6.74 4.53 17.63
N ASP A 216 6.24 3.32 17.41
CA ASP A 216 5.01 3.01 16.68
C ASP A 216 3.77 3.70 17.29
N HIS A 217 3.71 3.84 18.61
CA HIS A 217 2.65 4.54 19.33
C HIS A 217 2.59 6.01 18.91
N ASN A 218 3.72 6.73 19.04
CA ASN A 218 3.78 8.15 18.70
C ASN A 218 3.46 8.40 17.21
N ILE A 219 3.98 7.54 16.32
CA ILE A 219 3.69 7.63 14.88
C ILE A 219 2.18 7.45 14.61
N SER A 220 1.56 6.47 15.28
CA SER A 220 0.11 6.23 15.14
C SER A 220 -0.73 7.39 15.67
N MET A 221 -0.37 7.95 16.83
CA MET A 221 -1.08 9.07 17.45
C MET A 221 -0.94 10.35 16.64
N ASN A 222 0.27 10.65 16.15
CA ASN A 222 0.51 11.80 15.26
C ASN A 222 -0.31 11.69 13.97
N TYR A 223 -0.42 10.50 13.39
CA TYR A 223 -1.28 10.28 12.24
C TYR A 223 -2.76 10.56 12.56
N ILE A 224 -3.29 10.03 13.67
CA ILE A 224 -4.68 10.26 14.10
C ILE A 224 -4.92 11.77 14.33
N ASN A 225 -4.00 12.45 15.00
CA ASN A 225 -4.06 13.89 15.23
C ASN A 225 -4.07 14.68 13.92
N ASN A 226 -3.24 14.29 12.95
CA ASN A 226 -3.23 14.91 11.62
C ASN A 226 -4.56 14.72 10.88
N ILE A 227 -5.15 13.53 10.91
CA ILE A 227 -6.47 13.28 10.32
C ILE A 227 -7.54 14.15 11.01
N ASN A 228 -7.53 14.21 12.35
CA ASN A 228 -8.45 15.05 13.11
C ASN A 228 -8.30 16.54 12.77
N ASN A 229 -7.06 17.02 12.59
CA ASN A 229 -6.80 18.40 12.19
C ASN A 229 -7.29 18.69 10.77
N ILE A 230 -7.08 17.78 9.81
CA ILE A 230 -7.60 17.91 8.45
C ILE A 230 -9.13 18.00 8.46
N ASN A 231 -9.80 17.13 9.23
CA ASN A 231 -11.25 17.15 9.38
C ASN A 231 -11.76 18.47 10.00
N LYS A 232 -11.07 18.98 11.03
CA LYS A 232 -11.39 20.28 11.65
C LYS A 232 -11.26 21.44 10.65
N ILE A 233 -10.19 21.47 9.83
CA ILE A 233 -10.01 22.50 8.80
C ILE A 233 -11.15 22.43 7.77
N LYS A 234 -11.49 21.23 7.29
CA LYS A 234 -12.61 21.02 6.35
C LYS A 234 -13.92 21.54 6.91
N TYR A 235 -14.21 21.21 8.17
CA TYR A 235 -15.42 21.63 8.86
C TYR A 235 -15.51 23.13 9.06
N ASN A 236 -14.41 23.77 9.48
CA ASN A 236 -14.35 25.22 9.64
C ASN A 236 -14.58 25.94 8.31
N ASN A 237 -14.00 25.43 7.22
CA ASN A 237 -14.22 25.96 5.87
C ASN A 237 -15.69 25.83 5.43
N LEU A 238 -16.32 24.67 5.68
CA LEU A 238 -17.74 24.44 5.39
C LEU A 238 -18.67 25.31 6.24
N MET A 239 -18.29 25.59 7.49
CA MET A 239 -19.08 26.49 8.34
C MET A 239 -19.01 27.93 7.87
N LYS A 240 -17.83 28.37 7.43
CA LYS A 240 -17.54 29.75 7.01
C LYS A 240 -18.05 30.08 5.61
N TYR A 241 -17.95 29.17 4.64
CA TYR A 241 -18.23 29.45 3.23
C TYR A 241 -19.40 28.64 2.68
N ASN A 242 -20.26 29.29 1.90
CA ASN A 242 -21.33 28.64 1.15
C ASN A 242 -20.79 28.12 -0.21
N ASN A 243 -20.89 26.81 -0.43
CA ASN A 243 -20.94 26.09 -1.71
C ASN A 243 -19.82 26.25 -2.78
N ASN A 244 -18.75 27.03 -2.57
CA ASN A 244 -17.63 27.05 -3.52
C ASN A 244 -16.51 26.05 -3.12
N ILE A 245 -16.17 25.13 -4.03
CA ILE A 245 -15.19 24.04 -3.82
C ILE A 245 -13.83 24.61 -3.37
N ASN A 246 -13.36 25.68 -4.00
CA ASN A 246 -12.07 26.30 -3.67
C ASN A 246 -12.01 26.78 -2.21
N ASN A 247 -13.15 27.25 -1.69
CA ASN A 247 -13.24 27.72 -0.31
C ASN A 247 -13.31 26.57 0.70
N ILE A 248 -13.91 25.43 0.30
CA ILE A 248 -13.99 24.21 1.14
C ILE A 248 -12.60 23.60 1.34
N TYR A 249 -11.80 23.56 0.27
CA TYR A 249 -10.43 23.02 0.29
C TYR A 249 -9.37 24.11 0.52
N ASN A 250 -9.76 25.27 1.05
CA ASN A 250 -8.81 26.31 1.37
C ASN A 250 -7.79 25.80 2.42
N ASN A 251 -6.51 26.05 2.19
CA ASN A 251 -5.37 25.52 2.96
C ASN A 251 -5.20 23.99 2.93
N MET A 252 -5.77 23.31 1.93
CA MET A 252 -5.57 21.87 1.71
C MET A 252 -4.62 21.60 0.55
N ASP A 253 -3.31 21.73 0.80
CA ASP A 253 -2.28 21.43 -0.20
C ASP A 253 -2.12 19.91 -0.41
N ILE A 254 -2.08 19.50 -1.68
CA ILE A 254 -1.94 18.12 -2.17
C ILE A 254 -0.67 17.47 -1.58
N ASN A 255 0.44 18.20 -1.52
CA ASN A 255 1.72 17.64 -1.07
C ASN A 255 1.68 17.27 0.42
N ASN A 256 1.11 18.14 1.25
CA ASN A 256 1.04 17.95 2.69
C ASN A 256 -0.03 16.90 3.06
N ILE A 257 -1.21 16.99 2.46
CA ILE A 257 -2.32 16.08 2.78
C ILE A 257 -2.03 14.68 2.25
N GLY A 258 -1.54 14.55 1.02
CA GLY A 258 -1.23 13.26 0.42
C GLY A 258 -0.27 12.45 1.28
N MET A 259 0.83 13.06 1.72
CA MET A 259 1.82 12.39 2.57
C MET A 259 1.33 12.15 4.00
N ASN A 260 0.51 13.05 4.56
CA ASN A 260 -0.03 12.89 5.91
C ASN A 260 -1.09 11.78 5.99
N ILE A 261 -1.88 11.59 4.93
CA ILE A 261 -2.92 10.57 4.85
C ILE A 261 -2.35 9.20 4.44
N LEU A 262 -1.22 9.15 3.75
CA LEU A 262 -0.61 7.89 3.29
C LEU A 262 -0.32 6.92 4.46
N MET A 263 -0.91 5.73 4.38
CA MET A 263 -0.69 4.63 5.32
C MET A 263 0.48 3.73 4.90
N PHE A 264 1.03 2.97 5.85
CA PHE A 264 2.08 1.96 5.64
C PHE A 264 3.44 2.53 5.20
N LYS A 265 3.82 3.69 5.74
CA LYS A 265 5.09 4.38 5.41
C LYS A 265 6.28 3.79 6.15
N TYR A 266 6.09 3.39 7.40
CA TYR A 266 7.20 3.04 8.28
C TYR A 266 7.20 1.54 8.59
N LEU A 267 8.34 0.87 8.42
CA LEU A 267 8.50 -0.51 8.89
C LEU A 267 8.65 -0.50 10.42
N THR A 268 7.64 -1.00 11.13
CA THR A 268 7.60 -1.02 12.61
C THR A 268 7.98 -2.36 13.22
N GLY A 269 8.00 -3.42 12.41
CA GLY A 269 8.47 -4.72 12.85
C GLY A 269 8.72 -5.68 11.70
N TRP A 270 9.59 -6.65 11.96
CA TRP A 270 9.91 -7.69 11.00
C TRP A 270 10.28 -8.99 11.71
N SER A 271 10.07 -10.11 11.02
CA SER A 271 10.60 -11.40 11.41
C SER A 271 11.18 -12.16 10.24
N ILE A 272 12.27 -12.87 10.49
CA ILE A 272 12.94 -13.77 9.54
C ILE A 272 13.05 -15.12 10.23
N MET A 273 12.49 -16.14 9.59
CA MET A 273 12.59 -17.52 10.04
C MET A 273 13.35 -18.32 9.00
N LEU A 274 14.46 -18.93 9.41
CA LEU A 274 15.23 -19.87 8.60
C LEU A 274 14.90 -21.28 9.10
N LYS A 275 14.46 -22.16 8.20
CA LYS A 275 14.08 -23.55 8.53
C LYS A 275 14.64 -24.53 7.50
N GLY A 276 15.36 -25.56 7.96
CA GLY A 276 15.85 -26.63 7.09
C GLY A 276 17.21 -27.18 7.54
N ARG A 277 17.93 -27.84 6.64
CA ARG A 277 19.29 -28.37 6.90
C ARG A 277 20.34 -27.27 6.72
N LEU A 278 20.42 -26.38 7.70
CA LEU A 278 21.31 -25.19 7.70
C LEU A 278 22.52 -25.33 8.63
N ASN A 279 22.86 -26.55 9.01
CA ASN A 279 24.04 -26.86 9.81
C ASN A 279 24.79 -28.00 9.12
N LYS A 280 26.13 -27.90 9.06
CA LYS A 280 27.00 -28.94 8.50
C LYS A 280 27.19 -30.11 9.45
N ASN A 281 27.21 -29.85 10.76
CA ASN A 281 27.56 -30.87 11.75
C ASN A 281 26.38 -31.77 12.13
N THR A 282 25.14 -31.32 11.86
CA THR A 282 23.93 -32.04 12.25
C THR A 282 23.07 -32.35 11.03
N ASN A 283 22.68 -33.61 10.87
CA ASN A 283 21.75 -34.02 9.81
C ASN A 283 20.29 -33.61 10.08
N ARG A 284 19.95 -33.25 11.33
CA ARG A 284 18.62 -32.75 11.72
C ARG A 284 18.39 -31.34 11.19
N THR A 285 17.12 -30.99 10.97
CA THR A 285 16.74 -29.63 10.58
C THR A 285 16.89 -28.67 11.77
N SER A 286 17.34 -27.44 11.50
CA SER A 286 17.33 -26.34 12.47
C SER A 286 16.25 -25.32 12.10
N THR A 287 15.70 -24.67 13.13
CA THR A 287 14.82 -23.51 13.01
C THR A 287 15.42 -22.36 13.77
N THR A 288 15.74 -21.27 13.09
CA THR A 288 16.19 -20.02 13.72
C THR A 288 15.20 -18.91 13.42
N LEU A 289 14.82 -18.15 14.45
CA LEU A 289 13.84 -17.07 14.36
C LEU A 289 14.50 -15.78 14.85
N LEU A 290 14.47 -14.76 13.99
CA LEU A 290 14.85 -13.39 14.31
C LEU A 290 13.62 -12.53 14.26
N ASN A 291 13.32 -11.80 15.33
CA ASN A 291 12.18 -10.89 15.42
C ASN A 291 12.67 -9.53 15.93
N ASN A 292 12.13 -8.46 15.37
CA ASN A 292 12.37 -7.10 15.87
C ASN A 292 11.10 -6.25 15.71
N GLY A 293 10.89 -5.33 16.66
CA GLY A 293 9.74 -4.43 16.67
C GLY A 293 8.39 -5.11 16.98
N THR A 294 7.31 -4.59 16.41
CA THR A 294 5.94 -5.04 16.65
C THR A 294 5.20 -5.40 15.36
N PHE A 295 4.22 -6.31 15.44
CA PHE A 295 3.32 -6.67 14.33
C PHE A 295 1.91 -6.10 14.47
N ASN A 296 1.66 -5.35 15.54
CA ASN A 296 0.37 -4.71 15.78
C ASN A 296 0.35 -3.32 15.14
N ASN A 297 -0.82 -2.87 14.72
CA ASN A 297 -1.02 -1.51 14.21
C ASN A 297 -1.93 -0.73 15.15
N LYS A 298 -1.33 0.20 15.88
CA LYS A 298 -2.01 1.06 16.86
C LYS A 298 -2.96 2.08 16.24
N LYS A 299 -2.83 2.39 14.94
CA LYS A 299 -3.79 3.26 14.23
C LYS A 299 -5.21 2.68 14.22
N TYR A 300 -5.33 1.35 14.19
CA TYR A 300 -6.63 0.67 14.21
C TYR A 300 -7.18 0.46 15.63
N LEU A 301 -6.36 0.63 16.67
CA LEU A 301 -6.78 0.46 18.07
C LEU A 301 -7.43 1.73 18.63
N TRP A 302 -6.91 2.90 18.26
CA TRP A 302 -7.36 4.20 18.80
C TRP A 302 -7.87 5.18 17.75
N GLY A 303 -7.84 4.80 16.47
CA GLY A 303 -8.39 5.58 15.37
C GLY A 303 -9.74 5.04 14.91
N ASN A 304 -10.43 5.81 14.07
CA ASN A 304 -11.72 5.42 13.48
C ASN A 304 -11.59 4.44 12.30
N LEU A 305 -10.36 4.22 11.80
CA LEU A 305 -10.11 3.29 10.71
C LEU A 305 -10.08 1.85 11.22
N ASN A 306 -10.81 0.97 10.55
CA ASN A 306 -10.78 -0.46 10.83
C ASN A 306 -9.67 -1.17 10.05
N ASN A 307 -9.18 -2.27 10.60
CA ASN A 307 -8.21 -3.13 9.90
C ASN A 307 -8.91 -3.97 8.83
N ASN A 308 -8.43 -3.89 7.60
CA ASN A 308 -8.87 -4.76 6.51
C ASN A 308 -7.97 -6.00 6.39
N PHE A 309 -8.52 -7.10 5.88
CA PHE A 309 -7.80 -8.37 5.71
C PHE A 309 -7.62 -8.71 4.22
N LYS A 310 -6.38 -8.94 3.80
CA LYS A 310 -6.04 -9.49 2.48
C LYS A 310 -6.43 -10.95 2.44
N LEU A 311 -7.15 -11.35 1.39
CA LEU A 311 -7.67 -12.71 1.23
C LEU A 311 -8.48 -13.20 2.45
N ASN A 312 -9.03 -12.27 3.25
CA ASN A 312 -9.79 -12.53 4.48
C ASN A 312 -8.99 -13.14 5.66
N TYR A 313 -7.66 -13.25 5.60
CA TYR A 313 -6.87 -13.84 6.71
C TYR A 313 -5.57 -13.11 7.06
N ILE A 314 -5.05 -12.20 6.22
CA ILE A 314 -3.82 -11.44 6.51
C ILE A 314 -4.15 -9.98 6.76
N ASN A 315 -3.77 -9.41 7.91
CA ASN A 315 -3.96 -7.97 8.12
C ASN A 315 -3.30 -7.12 7.01
N SER A 316 -3.96 -6.03 6.63
CA SER A 316 -3.51 -5.06 5.63
C SER A 316 -2.05 -4.59 5.80
N ASN A 317 -1.62 -4.35 7.04
CA ASN A 317 -0.27 -3.93 7.41
C ASN A 317 0.80 -5.03 7.31
N ASN A 318 0.39 -6.30 7.34
CA ASN A 318 1.31 -7.44 7.37
C ASN A 318 1.58 -7.95 5.96
N ASN A 319 2.86 -8.15 5.63
CA ASN A 319 3.31 -8.75 4.38
C ASN A 319 4.16 -9.98 4.69
N ILE A 320 3.69 -11.17 4.29
CA ILE A 320 4.36 -12.46 4.57
C ILE A 320 4.77 -13.10 3.25
N TYR A 321 6.02 -13.57 3.18
CA TYR A 321 6.49 -14.35 2.04
C TYR A 321 7.46 -15.44 2.50
N ASN A 322 7.52 -16.52 1.76
CA ASN A 322 8.48 -17.59 1.94
C ASN A 322 9.15 -17.95 0.60
N TYR A 323 10.42 -18.33 0.69
CA TYR A 323 11.17 -18.79 -0.45
C TYR A 323 11.99 -20.01 -0.04
N SER A 324 11.78 -21.11 -0.76
CA SER A 324 12.55 -22.33 -0.57
C SER A 324 13.68 -22.41 -1.58
N ASN A 325 14.87 -22.76 -1.11
CA ASN A 325 16.03 -23.01 -1.96
C ASN A 325 16.69 -24.32 -1.54
N MET A 326 17.67 -24.77 -2.32
CA MET A 326 18.44 -25.98 -2.05
C MET A 326 19.89 -25.61 -1.77
N ASN A 327 20.47 -26.24 -0.76
CA ASN A 327 21.91 -26.24 -0.52
C ASN A 327 22.45 -27.66 -0.73
N LYS A 328 23.75 -27.88 -0.50
CA LYS A 328 24.38 -29.20 -0.63
C LYS A 328 23.73 -30.27 0.28
N ASN A 329 23.13 -29.87 1.39
CA ASN A 329 22.58 -30.78 2.41
C ASN A 329 21.08 -31.07 2.19
N GLY A 330 20.41 -30.32 1.29
CA GLY A 330 19.00 -30.50 0.95
C GLY A 330 18.22 -29.19 0.86
N LYS A 331 16.89 -29.30 0.97
CA LYS A 331 15.97 -28.15 0.89
C LYS A 331 15.93 -27.37 2.20
N TYR A 332 15.92 -26.05 2.09
CA TYR A 332 15.65 -25.13 3.20
C TYR A 332 14.65 -24.06 2.76
N ASN A 333 14.08 -23.36 3.73
CA ASN A 333 13.10 -22.31 3.51
C ASN A 333 13.40 -21.09 4.39
N ILE A 334 13.26 -19.91 3.79
CA ILE A 334 13.32 -18.62 4.47
C ILE A 334 11.93 -18.02 4.44
N LYS A 335 11.42 -17.59 5.58
CA LYS A 335 10.15 -16.85 5.69
C LYS A 335 10.44 -15.46 6.24
N VAL A 336 9.96 -14.43 5.56
CA VAL A 336 10.03 -13.05 6.02
C VAL A 336 8.61 -12.51 6.22
N LYS A 337 8.38 -11.90 7.38
CA LYS A 337 7.16 -11.13 7.67
C LYS A 337 7.57 -9.69 7.97
N LEU A 338 6.95 -8.73 7.29
CA LEU A 338 7.17 -7.30 7.48
C LEU A 338 5.87 -6.64 7.94
N ASN A 339 5.96 -5.68 8.86
CA ASN A 339 4.84 -4.88 9.34
C ASN A 339 5.09 -3.39 9.05
N TYR A 340 4.15 -2.75 8.37
CA TYR A 340 4.21 -1.33 8.04
C TYR A 340 3.07 -0.55 8.72
N ILE A 341 3.33 0.69 9.16
CA ILE A 341 2.32 1.58 9.76
C ILE A 341 2.12 2.86 8.97
#